data_AF-A0A815KQ05-F1
#
_entry.id   AF-A0A815KQ05-F1
#
_cell.length_a   1.000
_cell.length_b   1.000
_cell.length_c   1.000
_cell.angle_alpha   90.00
_cell.angle_beta   90.00
_cell.angle_gamma   90.00
#
_symmetry.space_group_name_H-M   'P 1'
#
loop_
_entity.id
_entity.type
_entity.pdbx_description
1 polymer ?
#
loop_
_entity_poly.entity_id
_entity_poly.type
_entity_poly.pdbx_seq_one_letter_code
_entity_poly.pdbx_strand_id
1 'polypeptide(L)'
;MREGLIVKTSSIKSDGSHEFQHQRKLDANVYECIRSIKRRIDEDPGSPVSVLYEQQVKKFRRENGAAGSVPVFDRVKSSLYEYRSSKHPPVLKSLSSIEVSYRLTRTLMDDRFLLNHNRIAMILTFSSLAAMKLLGNDEHWNADGTFRTAPRLF
;
A
#
# COMPACT_ATOMS: atom_id res chain seq x y z
N MET A 1 -41.14 28.90 -45.88
CA MET A 1 -42.23 28.59 -44.92
C MET A 1 -42.22 27.08 -44.70
N ARG A 2 -42.20 26.66 -43.42
CA ARG A 2 -42.31 25.30 -42.86
C ARG A 2 -41.03 24.48 -42.69
N GLU A 3 -40.56 24.57 -41.44
CA GLU A 3 -39.75 23.61 -40.70
C GLU A 3 -40.31 22.19 -40.81
N GLY A 4 -39.42 21.22 -40.99
CA GLY A 4 -39.71 19.79 -40.88
C GLY A 4 -38.75 19.17 -39.89
N LEU A 5 -39.12 19.19 -38.61
CA LEU A 5 -38.42 18.58 -37.49
C LEU A 5 -38.43 17.05 -37.67
N ILE A 6 -37.33 16.45 -38.15
CA ILE A 6 -37.21 14.98 -38.16
C ILE A 6 -36.80 14.53 -36.77
N VAL A 7 -37.81 14.18 -35.97
CA VAL A 7 -37.67 13.45 -34.71
C VAL A 7 -37.08 12.08 -35.03
N LYS A 8 -35.81 11.86 -34.69
CA LYS A 8 -35.24 10.51 -34.60
C LYS A 8 -35.93 9.79 -33.45
N THR A 9 -36.93 8.98 -33.75
CA THR A 9 -37.50 8.00 -32.85
C THR A 9 -36.45 6.93 -32.59
N SER A 10 -35.78 7.01 -31.44
CA SER A 10 -34.94 5.92 -30.94
C SER A 10 -35.85 4.73 -30.64
N SER A 11 -35.63 3.62 -31.36
CA SER A 11 -36.31 2.35 -31.18
C SER A 11 -36.26 1.92 -29.72
N ILE A 12 -37.44 1.92 -29.09
CA ILE A 12 -37.67 1.33 -27.77
C ILE A 12 -37.42 -0.16 -27.90
N LYS A 13 -36.32 -0.65 -27.30
CA LYS A 13 -36.22 -2.06 -26.91
C LYS A 13 -36.92 -2.20 -25.56
N SER A 14 -38.03 -2.92 -25.56
CA SER A 14 -38.77 -3.28 -24.35
C SER A 14 -38.03 -4.38 -23.59
N ASP A 15 -38.06 -4.23 -22.27
CA ASP A 15 -37.92 -5.28 -21.26
C ASP A 15 -36.57 -6.02 -21.20
N GLY A 16 -35.58 -5.33 -20.65
CA GLY A 16 -34.72 -5.96 -19.67
C GLY A 16 -35.03 -5.30 -18.33
N SER A 17 -35.58 -6.05 -17.39
CA SER A 17 -35.70 -5.64 -15.99
C SER A 17 -34.32 -5.23 -15.45
N HIS A 18 -33.99 -3.95 -15.56
CA HIS A 18 -32.98 -3.34 -14.71
C HIS A 18 -33.60 -3.29 -13.32
N GLU A 19 -33.52 -4.41 -12.59
CA GLU A 19 -33.41 -4.33 -11.14
C GLU A 19 -32.22 -3.41 -10.88
N PHE A 20 -32.52 -2.13 -10.63
CA PHE A 20 -31.65 -1.30 -9.82
C PHE A 20 -31.56 -2.04 -8.49
N GLN A 21 -30.58 -2.94 -8.42
CA GLN A 21 -30.28 -3.71 -7.24
C GLN A 21 -29.89 -2.65 -6.20
N HIS A 22 -30.87 -2.25 -5.40
CA HIS A 22 -30.67 -1.37 -4.26
C HIS A 22 -29.45 -1.92 -3.54
N GLN A 23 -28.39 -1.12 -3.52
CA GLN A 23 -27.15 -1.44 -2.83
C GLN A 23 -27.54 -1.77 -1.40
N ARG A 24 -27.60 -3.08 -1.07
CA ARG A 24 -28.01 -3.56 0.26
C ARG A 24 -27.18 -2.76 1.24
N LYS A 25 -27.82 -1.89 2.04
CA LYS A 25 -27.14 -1.18 3.12
C LYS A 25 -26.40 -2.24 3.91
N LEU A 26 -25.07 -2.26 3.81
CA LEU A 26 -24.25 -3.17 4.60
C LEU A 26 -24.66 -2.93 6.06
N ASP A 27 -24.90 -4.03 6.77
CA ASP A 27 -25.20 -4.00 8.21
C ASP A 27 -24.13 -3.15 8.93
N ALA A 28 -24.54 -2.28 9.84
CA ALA A 28 -23.65 -1.36 10.56
C ALA A 28 -22.50 -2.12 11.24
N ASN A 29 -22.78 -3.33 11.70
CA ASN A 29 -21.82 -4.25 12.30
C ASN A 29 -20.73 -4.71 11.31
N VAL A 30 -21.09 -4.89 10.04
CA VAL A 30 -20.17 -5.25 8.96
C VAL A 30 -19.26 -4.09 8.59
N TYR A 31 -19.81 -2.87 8.55
CA TYR A 31 -19.02 -1.66 8.34
C TYR A 31 -17.97 -1.48 9.43
N GLU A 32 -18.35 -1.64 10.70
CA GLU A 32 -17.41 -1.52 11.81
C GLU A 32 -16.35 -2.63 11.80
N CYS A 33 -16.70 -3.85 11.40
CA CYS A 33 -15.71 -4.92 11.19
C CYS A 33 -14.67 -4.53 10.13
N ILE A 34 -15.09 -4.06 8.95
CA ILE A 34 -14.18 -3.62 7.88
C ILE A 34 -13.32 -2.44 8.33
N ARG A 35 -13.90 -1.49 9.06
CA ARG A 35 -13.20 -0.33 9.61
C ARG A 35 -12.13 -0.75 10.62
N SER A 36 -12.42 -1.73 11.47
CA SER A 36 -11.46 -2.27 12.43
C SER A 36 -10.24 -2.90 11.73
N ILE A 37 -10.46 -3.59 10.60
CA ILE A 37 -9.39 -4.18 9.79
C ILE A 37 -8.53 -3.08 9.18
N LYS A 38 -9.15 -2.04 8.60
CA LYS A 38 -8.45 -0.87 8.05
C LYS A 38 -7.59 -0.16 9.11
N ARG A 39 -8.12 0.03 10.32
CA ARG A 39 -7.34 0.59 11.44
C ARG A 39 -6.14 -0.29 11.78
N ARG A 40 -6.30 -1.62 11.78
CA ARG A 40 -5.18 -2.52 12.06
C ARG A 40 -4.11 -2.49 10.96
N ILE A 41 -4.50 -2.29 9.71
CA ILE A 41 -3.57 -2.06 8.59
C ILE A 41 -2.76 -0.77 8.83
N ASP A 42 -3.39 0.29 9.36
CA ASP A 42 -2.68 1.53 9.69
C ASP A 42 -1.70 1.35 10.87
N GLU A 43 -2.07 0.58 11.89
CA GLU A 43 -1.24 0.32 13.08
C GLU A 43 -0.06 -0.63 12.80
N ASP A 44 -0.24 -1.58 11.89
CA ASP A 44 0.76 -2.61 11.56
C ASP A 44 0.79 -2.88 10.05
N PRO A 45 1.39 -1.96 9.26
CA PRO A 45 1.44 -2.08 7.80
C PRO A 45 2.40 -3.17 7.33
N GLY A 46 3.20 -3.78 8.21
CA GLY A 46 4.13 -4.85 7.88
C GLY A 46 3.44 -6.22 7.79
N SER A 47 2.37 -6.42 8.56
CA SER A 47 1.66 -7.70 8.62
C SER A 47 0.88 -8.02 7.32
N PRO A 48 0.73 -9.31 6.96
CA PRO A 48 -0.11 -9.71 5.82
C PRO A 48 -1.59 -9.35 6.05
N VAL A 49 -2.25 -8.82 5.01
CA VAL A 49 -3.66 -8.37 5.11
C VAL A 49 -4.61 -9.52 5.48
N SER A 50 -4.33 -10.75 5.03
CA SER A 50 -5.09 -11.95 5.39
C SER A 50 -5.04 -12.24 6.89
N VAL A 51 -3.84 -12.15 7.48
CA VAL A 51 -3.64 -12.37 8.93
C VAL A 51 -4.38 -11.31 9.73
N LEU A 52 -4.27 -10.03 9.33
CA LEU A 52 -4.98 -8.93 9.99
C LEU A 52 -6.51 -9.11 9.90
N TYR A 53 -7.00 -9.52 8.73
CA TYR A 53 -8.42 -9.83 8.53
C TYR A 53 -8.89 -10.94 9.47
N GLU A 54 -8.20 -12.08 9.52
CA GLU A 54 -8.58 -13.23 10.36
C GLU A 54 -8.62 -12.87 11.84
N GLN A 55 -7.62 -12.12 12.31
CA GLN A 55 -7.54 -11.64 13.69
C GLN A 55 -8.73 -10.74 14.05
N GLN A 56 -9.05 -9.75 13.20
CA GLN A 56 -10.17 -8.85 13.48
C GLN A 56 -11.53 -9.55 13.35
N VAL A 57 -11.68 -10.48 12.40
CA VAL A 57 -12.90 -11.28 12.28
C VAL A 57 -13.10 -12.17 13.51
N LYS A 58 -12.04 -12.83 14.00
CA LYS A 58 -12.10 -13.65 15.22
C LYS A 58 -12.47 -12.80 16.44
N LYS A 59 -11.88 -11.61 16.56
CA LYS A 59 -12.21 -10.64 17.60
C LYS A 59 -13.67 -10.20 17.52
N PHE A 60 -14.13 -9.82 16.33
CA PHE A 60 -15.49 -9.38 16.08
C PHE A 60 -16.53 -10.47 16.43
N ARG A 61 -16.28 -11.72 16.05
CA ARG A 61 -17.15 -12.87 16.39
C ARG A 61 -17.20 -13.15 17.89
N ARG A 62 -16.09 -12.93 18.61
CA ARG A 62 -16.07 -13.07 20.08
C ARG A 62 -16.91 -11.99 20.76
N GLU A 63 -16.89 -10.77 20.23
CA GLU A 63 -17.58 -9.61 20.82
C GLU A 63 -19.08 -9.57 20.45
N ASN A 64 -19.46 -10.06 19.28
CA ASN A 64 -20.83 -9.97 18.74
C ASN A 64 -21.53 -11.34 18.60
N GLY A 65 -20.88 -12.43 19.00
CA GLY A 65 -21.38 -13.80 18.84
C GLY A 65 -21.43 -14.29 17.38
N ALA A 66 -22.21 -15.35 17.14
CA ALA A 66 -22.40 -15.94 15.81
C ALA A 66 -23.40 -15.18 14.91
N ALA A 67 -24.06 -14.14 15.44
CA ALA A 67 -25.17 -13.46 14.78
C ALA A 67 -24.75 -12.39 13.75
N GLY A 68 -23.48 -12.01 13.70
CA GLY A 68 -22.98 -11.01 12.75
C GLY A 68 -22.53 -11.64 11.42
N SER A 69 -23.14 -11.25 10.30
CA SER A 69 -22.72 -11.64 8.96
C SER A 69 -21.34 -11.04 8.64
N VAL A 70 -20.26 -11.71 9.02
CA VAL A 70 -18.89 -11.27 8.71
C VAL A 70 -18.65 -11.34 7.19
N PRO A 71 -18.07 -10.30 6.57
CA PRO A 71 -17.81 -10.32 5.13
C PRO A 71 -16.69 -11.33 4.82
N VAL A 72 -16.90 -12.24 3.87
CA VAL A 72 -15.88 -13.20 3.41
C VAL A 72 -14.64 -12.47 2.88
N PHE A 73 -13.44 -12.98 3.19
CA PHE A 73 -12.18 -12.33 2.82
C PHE A 73 -12.13 -11.97 1.34
N ASP A 74 -12.48 -12.89 0.44
CA ASP A 74 -12.43 -12.67 -1.01
C ASP A 74 -13.32 -11.50 -1.48
N ARG A 75 -14.40 -11.19 -0.76
CA ARG A 75 -15.27 -10.04 -1.09
C ARG A 75 -14.66 -8.70 -0.69
N VAL A 76 -13.80 -8.69 0.33
CA VAL A 76 -13.20 -7.46 0.87
C VAL A 76 -11.72 -7.32 0.54
N LYS A 77 -11.07 -8.39 0.04
CA LYS A 77 -9.64 -8.48 -0.24
C LYS A 77 -9.18 -7.30 -1.08
N SER A 78 -9.74 -7.09 -2.27
CA SER A 78 -9.33 -6.00 -3.15
C SER A 78 -9.43 -4.63 -2.47
N SER A 79 -10.54 -4.35 -1.78
CA SER A 79 -10.72 -3.08 -1.07
C SER A 79 -9.72 -2.90 0.08
N LEU A 80 -9.35 -3.97 0.79
CA LEU A 80 -8.36 -3.89 1.87
C LEU A 80 -6.93 -3.72 1.34
N TYR A 81 -6.59 -4.38 0.23
CA TYR A 81 -5.29 -4.22 -0.43
C TYR A 81 -5.16 -2.84 -1.09
N GLU A 82 -6.22 -2.34 -1.75
CA GLU A 82 -6.29 -0.98 -2.26
C GLU A 82 -6.15 0.05 -1.13
N TYR A 83 -6.86 -0.16 -0.01
CA TYR A 83 -6.73 0.69 1.17
C TYR A 83 -5.29 0.70 1.68
N ARG A 84 -4.65 -0.46 1.86
CA ARG A 84 -3.24 -0.55 2.25
C ARG A 84 -2.34 0.17 1.26
N SER A 85 -2.52 -0.07 -0.03
CA SER A 85 -1.73 0.57 -1.08
C SER A 85 -1.88 2.10 -1.07
N SER A 86 -3.07 2.61 -0.76
CA SER A 86 -3.32 4.07 -0.67
C SER A 86 -2.60 4.75 0.49
N LYS A 87 -2.14 3.97 1.49
CA LYS A 87 -1.35 4.48 2.62
C LYS A 87 0.14 4.51 2.35
N HIS A 88 0.59 3.74 1.36
CA HIS A 88 1.98 3.77 0.94
C HIS A 88 2.19 4.88 -0.10
N PRO A 89 3.39 5.50 -0.14
CA PRO A 89 3.74 6.38 -1.24
C PRO A 89 3.55 5.65 -2.57
N PRO A 90 3.11 6.34 -3.64
CA PRO A 90 3.06 5.75 -4.97
C PRO A 90 4.41 5.15 -5.34
N VAL A 91 4.39 4.02 -6.03
CA VAL A 91 5.61 3.47 -6.62
C VAL A 91 6.17 4.52 -7.56
N LEU A 92 7.42 4.92 -7.30
CA LEU A 92 8.09 5.93 -8.12
C LEU A 92 8.24 5.41 -9.55
N LYS A 93 7.93 6.25 -10.54
CA LYS A 93 8.05 5.90 -11.96
C LYS A 93 9.50 5.72 -12.40
N SER A 94 10.44 6.30 -11.66
CA SER A 94 11.87 6.18 -11.88
C SER A 94 12.60 6.15 -10.54
N LEU A 95 13.64 5.33 -10.43
CA LEU A 95 14.52 5.36 -9.27
C LEU A 95 15.28 6.69 -9.18
N SER A 96 15.50 7.39 -10.31
CA SER A 96 16.18 8.70 -10.33
C SER A 96 15.39 9.82 -9.64
N SER A 97 14.09 9.62 -9.40
CA SER A 97 13.25 10.54 -8.62
C SER A 97 13.21 10.20 -7.13
N ILE A 98 14.02 9.25 -6.65
CA ILE A 98 14.16 8.99 -5.22
C ILE A 98 14.87 10.17 -4.56
N GLU A 99 14.17 10.85 -3.66
CA GLU A 99 14.76 11.85 -2.78
C GLU A 99 15.08 11.21 -1.42
N VAL A 100 16.37 11.23 -1.07
CA VAL A 100 16.80 10.79 0.26
C VAL A 100 16.54 11.95 1.24
N SER A 101 15.59 11.75 2.15
CA SER A 101 15.26 12.73 3.19
C SER A 101 16.49 13.14 3.99
N TYR A 102 16.59 14.42 4.36
CA TYR A 102 17.67 14.96 5.19
C TYR A 102 17.95 14.10 6.44
N ARG A 103 16.89 13.61 7.10
CA ARG A 103 17.02 12.74 8.29
C ARG A 103 17.78 11.45 8.03
N LEU A 104 17.71 10.91 6.81
CA LEU A 104 18.41 9.70 6.39
C LEU A 104 19.84 9.99 5.91
N THR A 105 20.18 11.25 5.68
CA THR A 105 21.53 11.65 5.27
C THR A 105 22.50 11.79 6.44
N ARG A 106 22.02 11.61 7.68
CA ARG A 106 22.77 11.89 8.90
C ARG A 106 22.64 10.79 9.95
N THR A 107 23.64 10.70 10.83
CA THR A 107 23.62 9.83 12.02
C THR A 107 22.75 10.44 13.12
N LEU A 108 22.50 9.68 14.20
CA LEU A 108 21.82 10.20 15.40
C LEU A 108 22.57 11.36 16.07
N MET A 109 23.89 11.48 15.84
CA MET A 109 24.74 12.57 16.33
C MET A 109 24.86 13.72 15.34
N ASP A 110 24.00 13.76 14.31
CA ASP A 110 23.98 14.73 13.21
C ASP A 110 25.19 14.70 12.26
N ASP A 111 26.08 13.70 12.36
CA ASP A 111 27.18 13.55 11.40
C ASP A 111 26.66 13.20 10.00
N ARG A 112 27.31 13.73 8.96
CA ARG A 112 26.99 13.36 7.57
C ARG A 112 27.25 11.86 7.37
N PHE A 113 26.20 11.15 6.95
CA PHE A 113 26.20 9.70 6.74
C PHE A 113 25.98 9.32 5.27
N LEU A 114 25.16 10.05 4.51
CA LEU A 114 25.10 9.89 3.06
C LEU A 114 26.34 10.57 2.45
N LEU A 115 27.33 9.78 2.05
CA LEU A 115 28.58 10.29 1.47
C LEU A 115 28.48 10.50 -0.04
N ASN A 116 27.78 9.60 -0.74
CA ASN A 116 27.67 9.66 -2.19
C ASN A 116 26.25 9.32 -2.64
N HIS A 117 25.76 10.10 -3.61
CA HIS A 117 24.51 9.86 -4.31
C HIS A 117 24.77 9.98 -5.81
N ASN A 118 25.21 8.89 -6.43
CA ASN A 118 25.39 8.82 -7.87
C ASN A 118 24.06 8.43 -8.54
N ARG A 119 23.34 9.44 -9.04
CA ARG A 119 22.04 9.26 -9.71
C ARG A 119 22.13 8.58 -11.08
N ILE A 120 23.31 8.55 -11.71
CA ILE A 120 23.50 7.91 -13.02
C ILE A 120 23.72 6.40 -12.82
N ALA A 121 24.64 6.03 -11.93
CA ALA A 121 24.93 4.65 -11.61
C ALA A 121 23.92 4.04 -10.63
N MET A 122 22.99 4.83 -10.10
CA MET A 122 22.02 4.43 -9.08
C MET A 122 22.70 3.88 -7.82
N ILE A 123 23.85 4.44 -7.45
CA ILE A 123 24.63 4.03 -6.28
C ILE A 123 24.44 5.05 -5.15
N LEU A 124 23.99 4.56 -4.00
CA LEU A 124 23.98 5.30 -2.73
C LEU A 124 25.06 4.72 -1.81
N THR A 125 25.90 5.59 -1.26
CA THR A 125 26.92 5.18 -0.28
C THR A 125 26.61 5.84 1.05
N PHE A 126 26.28 5.02 2.04
CA PHE A 126 26.08 5.43 3.43
C PHE A 126 27.27 4.99 4.26
N SER A 127 28.02 5.95 4.80
CA SER A 127 29.11 5.70 5.75
C SER A 127 29.43 6.98 6.51
N SER A 128 29.97 6.87 7.72
CA SER A 128 30.60 8.03 8.35
C SER A 128 31.99 8.25 7.76
N LEU A 129 32.51 9.48 7.85
CA LEU A 129 33.90 9.77 7.46
C LEU A 129 34.89 8.97 8.32
N ALA A 130 34.59 8.77 9.60
CA ALA A 130 35.43 8.00 10.52
C ALA A 130 35.52 6.53 10.08
N ALA A 131 34.39 5.91 9.73
CA ALA A 131 34.38 4.54 9.21
C ALA A 131 35.15 4.43 7.90
N MET A 132 35.05 5.44 7.01
CA MET A 132 35.83 5.43 5.77
C MET A 132 37.34 5.57 6.00
N LYS A 133 37.75 6.39 6.96
CA LYS A 133 39.16 6.51 7.35
C LYS A 133 39.69 5.22 7.95
N LEU A 134 38.90 4.57 8.80
CA LEU A 134 39.24 3.27 9.38
C LEU A 134 39.46 2.25 8.25
N LEU A 135 38.48 2.09 7.35
CA LEU A 135 38.60 1.20 6.19
C LEU A 135 39.81 1.55 5.31
N GLY A 136 40.00 2.83 5.00
CA GLY A 136 41.11 3.27 4.14
C GLY A 136 42.50 3.08 4.74
N ASN A 137 42.61 2.92 6.06
CA ASN A 137 43.87 2.66 6.75
C ASN A 137 44.20 1.16 6.84
N ASP A 138 43.24 0.29 6.55
CA ASP A 138 43.41 -1.16 6.59
C ASP A 138 43.76 -1.69 5.19
N GLU A 139 44.81 -2.51 5.08
CA GLU A 139 45.22 -3.16 3.83
C GLU A 139 44.31 -4.32 3.42
N HIS A 140 43.58 -4.90 4.38
CA HIS A 140 42.76 -6.10 4.18
C HIS A 140 41.36 -5.90 4.73
N TRP A 141 40.37 -6.04 3.85
CA TRP A 141 38.96 -5.90 4.20
C TRP A 141 38.28 -7.26 4.16
N ASN A 142 37.76 -7.69 5.30
CA ASN A 142 36.92 -8.87 5.38
C ASN A 142 35.47 -8.42 5.30
N ALA A 143 34.87 -8.50 4.11
CA ALA A 143 33.46 -8.21 3.91
C ALA A 143 32.68 -9.53 3.89
N ASP A 144 31.76 -9.71 4.83
CA ASP A 144 30.72 -10.73 4.73
C ASP A 144 29.48 -10.13 4.05
N GLY A 145 29.09 -10.72 2.94
CA GLY A 145 28.02 -10.21 2.09
C GLY A 145 26.70 -10.90 2.42
N THR A 146 25.80 -10.24 3.13
CA THR A 146 24.38 -10.60 3.05
C THR A 146 23.78 -9.97 1.80
N PHE A 147 23.97 -10.61 0.63
CA PHE A 147 23.28 -10.22 -0.60
C PHE A 147 21.80 -10.58 -0.47
N ARG A 148 21.00 -9.69 0.09
CA ARG A 148 19.55 -9.73 -0.09
C ARG A 148 19.21 -8.79 -1.23
N THR A 149 18.89 -9.36 -2.39
CA THR A 149 18.00 -8.67 -3.32
C THR A 149 16.72 -8.41 -2.52
N ALA A 150 16.44 -7.15 -2.19
CA ALA A 150 15.11 -6.76 -1.69
C ALA A 150 14.05 -7.36 -2.63
N PRO A 151 12.88 -7.77 -2.11
CA PRO A 151 11.98 -8.72 -2.78
C PRO A 151 11.62 -8.24 -4.18
N ARG A 152 11.30 -9.19 -5.07
CA ARG A 152 10.65 -8.87 -6.35
C ARG A 152 9.54 -7.86 -6.06
N LEU A 153 9.71 -6.65 -6.56
CA LEU A 153 8.55 -5.84 -6.89
C LEU A 153 7.77 -6.70 -7.87
N PHE A 154 6.49 -6.94 -7.56
CA PHE A 154 5.52 -7.85 -8.21
C PHE A 154 5.51 -9.29 -7.66
#